data_AF-A0A329UE32-F1
#
_entry.id   AF-A0A329UE32-F1
#
_cell.length_a   1.000
_cell.length_b   1.000
_cell.length_c   1.000
_cell.angle_alpha   90.00
_cell.angle_beta   90.00
_cell.angle_gamma   90.00
#
_symmetry.space_group_name_H-M   'P 1'
#
loop_
_entity.id
_entity.type
_entity.pdbx_description
1 polymer ?
#
loop_
_entity_poly.entity_id
_entity_poly.type
_entity_poly.pdbx_seq_one_letter_code
_entity_poly.pdbx_strand_id
1 'polypeptide(L)'
;MKNAKRVIIPVVIVLVVLLALNSCKDTLGAVIDQATGKADTVQEEDTTQWAELTSDPLSLEGIGDPSAKYAAAAVNSCLNIVFNGIWSRQTDYFTAPNGVITLTGYGTAEGTQKYKIALWRKVDGGAQYVDGSTYYIKTDGQNYRCSIGGLDPAASYRLTISYDSSRYYLYGGLKVEGIAG
;
A
#
# COMPACT_ATOMS: atom_id res chain seq x y z
N MET A 1 -21.18 -65.38 3.52
CA MET A 1 -20.66 -64.00 3.66
C MET A 1 -19.72 -63.64 2.49
N LYS A 2 -20.24 -63.33 1.28
CA LYS A 2 -19.38 -62.94 0.13
C LYS A 2 -19.81 -61.64 -0.56
N ASN A 3 -20.99 -61.12 -0.24
CA ASN A 3 -21.57 -59.93 -0.92
C ASN A 3 -21.46 -58.64 -0.10
N ALA A 4 -21.23 -58.73 1.23
CA ALA A 4 -21.06 -57.54 2.07
C ALA A 4 -19.71 -56.83 1.83
N LYS A 5 -18.62 -57.58 1.63
CA LYS A 5 -17.27 -57.02 1.43
C LYS A 5 -17.11 -56.25 0.11
N ARG A 6 -17.93 -56.55 -0.92
CA ARG A 6 -17.88 -55.89 -2.24
C ARG A 6 -18.57 -54.53 -2.28
N VAL A 7 -19.49 -54.25 -1.35
CA VAL A 7 -20.22 -52.96 -1.27
C VAL A 7 -19.55 -52.00 -0.28
N ILE A 8 -18.86 -52.52 0.75
CA ILE A 8 -18.18 -51.68 1.75
C ILE A 8 -17.02 -50.88 1.12
N ILE A 9 -16.27 -51.48 0.19
CA ILE A 9 -15.12 -50.82 -0.46
C ILE A 9 -15.53 -49.55 -1.23
N PRO A 10 -16.50 -49.57 -2.16
CA PRO A 10 -16.91 -48.36 -2.87
C PRO A 10 -17.55 -47.32 -1.94
N VAL A 11 -18.29 -47.74 -0.91
CA VAL A 11 -18.90 -46.81 0.06
C VAL A 11 -17.83 -46.09 0.89
N VAL A 12 -16.78 -46.79 1.31
CA VAL A 12 -15.66 -46.17 2.05
C VAL A 12 -14.88 -45.20 1.15
N ILE A 13 -14.66 -45.54 -0.12
CA ILE A 13 -13.99 -44.64 -1.07
C ILE A 13 -14.82 -43.37 -1.30
N VAL A 14 -16.13 -43.51 -1.50
CA VAL A 14 -17.04 -42.34 -1.65
C VAL A 14 -17.04 -41.49 -0.39
N LEU A 15 -17.03 -42.10 0.80
CA LEU A 15 -17.00 -41.36 2.06
C LEU A 15 -15.67 -40.62 2.26
N VAL A 16 -14.53 -41.24 1.92
CA VAL A 16 -13.20 -40.59 1.99
C VAL A 16 -13.11 -39.44 0.99
N VAL A 17 -13.66 -39.59 -0.21
CA VAL A 17 -13.70 -38.51 -1.22
C VAL A 17 -14.60 -37.37 -0.76
N LEU A 18 -15.77 -37.64 -0.18
CA LEU A 18 -16.65 -36.62 0.38
C LEU A 18 -16.04 -35.89 1.58
N LEU A 19 -15.30 -36.59 2.44
CA LEU A 19 -14.55 -35.99 3.54
C LEU A 19 -13.40 -35.12 3.03
N ALA A 20 -12.67 -35.56 2.00
CA ALA A 20 -11.62 -34.79 1.35
C ALA A 20 -12.16 -33.53 0.66
N LEU A 21 -13.34 -33.60 0.03
CA LEU A 21 -14.04 -32.47 -0.58
C LEU A 21 -14.51 -31.45 0.46
N ASN A 22 -14.99 -31.90 1.62
CA ASN A 22 -15.36 -30.99 2.72
C ASN A 22 -14.15 -30.28 3.33
N SER A 23 -13.00 -30.97 3.49
CA SER A 23 -11.75 -30.32 3.93
C SER A 23 -11.15 -29.38 2.88
N CYS A 24 -11.56 -29.49 1.62
CA CYS A 24 -11.11 -28.62 0.53
C CYS A 24 -11.98 -27.36 0.38
N LYS A 25 -13.07 -27.23 1.16
CA LYS A 25 -13.99 -26.08 1.07
C LYS A 25 -13.33 -24.78 1.53
N ASP A 26 -12.51 -24.86 2.58
CA ASP A 26 -11.75 -23.72 3.11
C ASP A 26 -10.57 -23.34 2.20
N THR A 27 -9.98 -24.33 1.50
CA THR A 27 -8.89 -24.13 0.54
C THR A 27 -9.39 -23.60 -0.80
N LEU A 28 -10.57 -24.03 -1.27
CA LEU A 28 -11.19 -23.45 -2.46
C LEU A 28 -11.64 -22.01 -2.23
N GLY A 29 -12.10 -21.65 -1.02
CA GLY A 29 -12.43 -20.27 -0.68
C GLY A 29 -11.23 -19.34 -0.86
N ALA A 30 -10.08 -19.69 -0.28
CA ALA A 30 -8.85 -18.91 -0.38
C ALA A 30 -8.33 -18.77 -1.83
N VAL A 31 -8.52 -19.80 -2.68
CA VAL A 31 -8.11 -19.75 -4.10
C VAL A 31 -9.10 -18.93 -4.95
N ILE A 32 -10.39 -18.94 -4.62
CA ILE A 32 -11.40 -18.11 -5.28
C ILE A 32 -11.23 -16.64 -4.90
N ASP A 33 -10.88 -16.33 -3.64
CA ASP A 33 -10.59 -14.96 -3.21
C ASP A 33 -9.32 -14.40 -3.89
N GLN A 34 -8.28 -15.22 -4.07
CA GLN A 34 -7.11 -14.87 -4.88
C GLN A 34 -7.42 -14.68 -6.37
N ALA A 35 -8.37 -15.43 -6.94
CA ALA A 35 -8.72 -15.36 -8.36
C ALA A 35 -9.75 -14.27 -8.71
N THR A 36 -10.57 -13.84 -7.74
CA THR A 36 -11.64 -12.84 -7.94
C THR A 36 -11.20 -11.41 -7.60
N GLY A 37 -9.95 -11.19 -7.21
CA GLY A 37 -9.42 -9.85 -6.97
C GLY A 37 -10.02 -9.18 -5.74
N LYS A 38 -10.66 -9.93 -4.84
CA LYS A 38 -10.79 -9.53 -3.45
C LYS A 38 -9.43 -9.74 -2.80
N ALA A 39 -8.50 -8.82 -3.10
CA ALA A 39 -7.46 -8.53 -2.14
C ALA A 39 -8.19 -8.32 -0.83
N ASP A 40 -7.92 -9.17 0.18
CA ASP A 40 -8.20 -8.81 1.56
C ASP A 40 -7.64 -7.40 1.70
N THR A 41 -8.52 -6.41 1.69
CA THR A 41 -8.25 -5.13 2.29
C THR A 41 -8.13 -5.47 3.75
N VAL A 42 -6.94 -5.95 4.16
CA VAL A 42 -6.58 -6.13 5.55
C VAL A 42 -7.03 -4.83 6.20
N GLN A 43 -8.04 -4.95 7.04
CA GLN A 43 -8.71 -3.79 7.58
C GLN A 43 -7.69 -3.12 8.50
N GLU A 44 -7.18 -1.97 8.07
CA GLU A 44 -6.26 -1.16 8.88
C GLU A 44 -7.00 -0.83 10.17
N GLU A 45 -6.55 -1.38 11.30
CA GLU A 45 -7.20 -1.14 12.59
C GLU A 45 -7.05 0.34 12.95
N ASP A 46 -8.13 0.89 13.47
CA ASP A 46 -8.18 2.27 13.90
C ASP A 46 -7.46 2.40 15.25
N THR A 47 -6.15 2.62 15.24
CA THR A 47 -5.38 2.84 16.47
C THR A 47 -5.48 4.28 16.94
N THR A 48 -5.63 4.44 18.25
CA THR A 48 -5.71 5.72 18.96
C THR A 48 -4.35 6.27 19.40
N GLN A 49 -3.23 5.61 19.06
CA GLN A 49 -1.89 6.13 19.33
C GLN A 49 -1.40 6.96 18.15
N TRP A 50 -1.78 8.24 18.20
CA TRP A 50 -1.27 9.28 17.32
C TRP A 50 0.22 9.44 17.57
N ALA A 51 1.02 9.50 16.51
CA ALA A 51 2.35 10.05 16.68
C ALA A 51 2.24 11.53 17.07
N GLU A 52 3.01 11.93 18.10
CA GLU A 52 3.13 13.35 18.44
C GLU A 52 3.63 14.11 17.22
N LEU A 53 2.90 15.17 16.85
CA LEU A 53 3.36 16.15 15.87
C LEU A 53 4.74 16.62 16.32
N THR A 54 5.74 16.40 15.48
CA THR A 54 7.10 16.86 15.76
C THR A 54 7.10 18.38 15.80
N SER A 55 8.13 18.98 16.42
CA SER A 55 8.17 20.43 16.66
C SER A 55 8.23 21.31 15.40
N ASP A 56 8.34 20.72 14.20
CA ASP A 56 8.27 21.43 12.92
C ASP A 56 7.63 20.53 11.83
N PRO A 57 6.32 20.22 11.95
CA PRO A 57 5.64 19.38 10.99
C PRO A 57 5.53 20.15 9.68
N LEU A 58 5.83 19.48 8.56
CA LEU A 58 5.75 20.07 7.22
C LEU A 58 4.37 20.74 7.06
N SER A 59 4.34 22.07 6.90
CA SER A 59 3.10 22.78 6.61
C SER A 59 2.69 22.47 5.17
N LEU A 60 1.61 21.69 5.04
CA LEU A 60 1.16 21.12 3.77
C LEU A 60 -0.05 21.90 3.25
N GLU A 61 0.21 22.78 2.29
CA GLU A 61 -0.80 23.61 1.64
C GLU A 61 -1.92 22.76 1.01
N GLY A 62 -3.16 23.21 1.14
CA GLY A 62 -4.33 22.54 0.57
C GLY A 62 -4.90 21.39 1.42
N ILE A 63 -4.24 21.00 2.52
CA ILE A 63 -4.78 20.03 3.47
C ILE A 63 -5.51 20.75 4.60
N GLY A 64 -6.85 20.68 4.58
CA GLY A 64 -7.70 21.33 5.59
C GLY A 64 -7.82 20.58 6.92
N ASP A 65 -7.59 19.27 6.91
CA ASP A 65 -7.64 18.41 8.10
C ASP A 65 -6.38 17.51 8.15
N PRO A 66 -5.35 17.87 8.95
CA PRO A 66 -4.13 17.07 9.09
C PRO A 66 -4.34 15.80 9.94
N SER A 67 -5.52 15.63 10.56
CA SER A 67 -5.86 14.43 11.34
C SER A 67 -6.43 13.31 10.48
N ALA A 68 -6.76 13.58 9.22
CA ALA A 68 -7.28 12.59 8.30
C ALA A 68 -6.35 11.37 8.18
N LYS A 69 -6.94 10.16 8.13
CA LYS A 69 -6.19 8.91 7.87
C LYS A 69 -5.34 9.00 6.60
N TYR A 70 -5.88 9.66 5.59
CA TYR A 70 -5.16 10.04 4.37
C TYR A 70 -5.84 11.25 3.75
N ALA A 71 -5.07 12.27 3.41
CA ALA A 71 -5.55 13.37 2.58
C ALA A 71 -4.42 13.80 1.64
N ALA A 72 -4.80 14.17 0.41
CA ALA A 72 -3.87 14.62 -0.61
C ALA A 72 -4.44 15.84 -1.33
N ALA A 73 -3.59 16.80 -1.65
CA ALA A 73 -3.95 18.01 -2.38
C ALA A 73 -2.83 18.40 -3.34
N ALA A 74 -3.19 18.61 -4.61
CA ALA A 74 -2.29 19.17 -5.62
C ALA A 74 -2.46 20.69 -5.66
N VAL A 75 -1.45 21.44 -5.21
CA VAL A 75 -1.47 22.91 -5.15
C VAL A 75 -0.08 23.43 -5.53
N ASN A 76 -0.01 24.49 -6.35
CA ASN A 76 1.24 25.17 -6.71
C ASN A 76 2.34 24.21 -7.23
N SER A 77 1.99 23.28 -8.12
CA SER A 77 2.91 22.25 -8.66
C SER A 77 3.50 21.31 -7.61
N CYS A 78 2.84 21.18 -6.47
CA CYS A 78 3.17 20.28 -5.39
C CYS A 78 2.00 19.35 -5.09
N LEU A 79 2.26 18.06 -4.90
CA LEU A 79 1.33 17.13 -4.28
C LEU A 79 1.68 17.03 -2.80
N ASN A 80 0.81 17.55 -1.96
CA ASN A 80 0.90 17.52 -0.51
C ASN A 80 0.05 16.38 0.02
N ILE A 81 0.61 15.57 0.92
CA ILE A 81 -0.05 14.36 1.43
C ILE A 81 0.17 14.27 2.93
N VAL A 82 -0.90 14.03 3.68
CA VAL A 82 -0.85 13.57 5.07
C VAL A 82 -1.35 12.13 5.13
N PHE A 83 -0.74 11.32 5.98
CA PHE A 83 -1.17 9.97 6.23
C PHE A 83 -1.00 9.64 7.71
N ASN A 84 -1.99 8.93 8.23
CA ASN A 84 -2.11 8.64 9.64
C ASN A 84 -2.73 7.25 9.77
N GLY A 85 -2.00 6.30 10.35
CA GLY A 85 -2.55 4.99 10.56
C GLY A 85 -2.51 4.08 9.33
N ILE A 86 -1.58 4.26 8.38
CA ILE A 86 -1.56 3.48 7.11
C ILE A 86 -0.50 2.38 7.10
N TRP A 87 -0.76 1.29 6.36
CA TRP A 87 0.27 0.34 5.93
C TRP A 87 0.70 0.57 4.49
N SER A 88 -0.25 0.88 3.61
CA SER A 88 0.04 1.18 2.21
C SER A 88 -1.01 2.08 1.59
N ARG A 89 -0.58 3.11 0.86
CA ARG A 89 -1.45 3.98 0.07
C ARG A 89 -0.81 4.36 -1.25
N GLN A 90 -1.66 4.56 -2.25
CA GLN A 90 -1.27 5.05 -3.57
C GLN A 90 -1.89 6.42 -3.79
N THR A 91 -1.13 7.32 -4.40
CA THR A 91 -1.66 8.62 -4.84
C THR A 91 -2.48 8.45 -6.11
N ASP A 92 -3.23 9.50 -6.44
CA ASP A 92 -3.68 9.68 -7.81
C ASP A 92 -2.48 9.88 -8.75
N TYR A 93 -2.76 9.77 -10.05
CA TYR A 93 -1.74 9.98 -11.07
C TYR A 93 -1.46 11.47 -11.29
N PHE A 94 -0.18 11.79 -11.47
CA PHE A 94 0.33 13.11 -11.82
C PHE A 94 1.37 12.98 -12.93
N THR A 95 1.76 14.09 -13.54
CA THR A 95 2.87 14.19 -14.49
C THR A 95 4.07 14.87 -13.85
N ALA A 96 5.27 14.68 -14.40
CA ALA A 96 6.50 15.34 -13.98
C ALA A 96 7.05 16.18 -15.14
N PRO A 97 6.55 17.40 -15.39
CA PRO A 97 6.83 18.15 -16.62
C PRO A 97 8.31 18.45 -16.88
N ASN A 98 9.11 18.54 -15.81
CA ASN A 98 10.55 18.79 -15.90
C ASN A 98 11.39 17.49 -15.90
N GLY A 99 10.74 16.32 -15.97
CA GLY A 99 11.39 15.01 -15.90
C GLY A 99 12.03 14.69 -14.54
N VAL A 100 11.72 15.48 -13.51
CA VAL A 100 12.21 15.31 -12.15
C VAL A 100 11.11 15.67 -11.15
N ILE A 101 11.00 14.88 -10.09
CA ILE A 101 10.25 15.24 -8.89
C ILE A 101 11.17 15.30 -7.69
N THR A 102 10.84 16.15 -6.72
CA THR A 102 11.55 16.23 -5.45
C THR A 102 10.59 15.96 -4.30
N LEU A 103 10.92 14.96 -3.50
CA LEU A 103 10.12 14.54 -2.36
C LEU A 103 10.77 15.05 -1.08
N THR A 104 9.96 15.67 -0.22
CA THR A 104 10.30 15.92 1.18
C THR A 104 9.26 15.22 2.03
N GLY A 105 9.68 14.26 2.84
CA GLY A 105 8.78 13.51 3.71
C GLY A 105 9.35 13.32 5.09
N TYR A 106 8.45 13.19 6.05
CA TYR A 106 8.75 12.79 7.42
C TYR A 106 7.82 11.64 7.80
N GLY A 107 8.13 10.97 8.90
CA GLY A 107 7.19 10.03 9.48
C GLY A 107 7.60 9.64 10.88
N THR A 108 6.68 8.98 11.55
CA THR A 108 6.76 8.53 12.93
C THR A 108 5.99 7.22 13.03
N ALA A 109 6.55 6.26 13.74
CA ALA A 109 5.94 4.95 13.95
C ALA A 109 6.60 4.27 15.14
N GLU A 110 5.84 3.45 15.87
CA GLU A 110 6.42 2.46 16.78
C GLU A 110 6.93 1.28 15.93
N GLY A 111 8.14 0.76 16.19
CA GLY A 111 8.68 -0.40 15.45
C GLY A 111 9.63 -0.09 14.28
N THR A 112 9.32 -0.61 13.08
CA THR A 112 10.19 -0.53 11.88
C THR A 112 10.60 0.93 11.64
N GLN A 113 11.90 1.21 11.61
CA GLN A 113 12.37 2.59 11.64
C GLN A 113 12.33 3.31 10.28
N LYS A 114 11.70 2.72 9.25
CA LYS A 114 11.64 3.28 7.89
C LYS A 114 10.37 2.89 7.16
N TYR A 115 9.82 3.81 6.38
CA TYR A 115 8.82 3.52 5.34
C TYR A 115 9.42 3.72 3.95
N LYS A 116 8.80 3.12 2.94
CA LYS A 116 9.23 3.21 1.54
C LYS A 116 8.27 4.05 0.72
N ILE A 117 8.84 4.88 -0.15
CA ILE A 117 8.13 5.51 -1.26
C ILE A 117 8.65 4.91 -2.56
N ALA A 118 7.77 4.70 -3.53
CA ALA A 118 8.11 4.13 -4.84
C ALA A 118 7.23 4.74 -5.93
N LEU A 119 7.83 4.97 -7.10
CA LEU A 119 7.13 5.55 -8.25
C LEU A 119 6.66 4.45 -9.20
N TRP A 120 5.46 4.63 -9.73
CA TRP A 120 4.84 3.73 -10.70
C TRP A 120 4.37 4.54 -11.89
N ARG A 121 4.80 4.16 -13.10
CA ARG A 121 4.37 4.74 -14.36
C ARG A 121 3.08 4.08 -14.82
N LYS A 122 2.10 4.87 -15.25
CA LYS A 122 0.90 4.37 -15.92
C LYS A 122 1.28 3.70 -17.23
N VAL A 123 0.76 2.51 -17.48
CA VAL A 123 0.94 1.75 -18.73
C VAL A 123 -0.39 1.15 -19.15
N ASP A 124 -0.47 0.66 -20.38
CA ASP A 124 -1.63 -0.11 -20.83
C ASP A 124 -1.81 -1.33 -19.94
N GLY A 125 -2.98 -1.46 -19.33
CA GLY A 125 -3.30 -2.55 -18.40
C GLY A 125 -2.89 -2.32 -16.95
N GLY A 126 -2.37 -1.14 -16.57
CA GLY A 126 -2.18 -0.81 -15.15
C GLY A 126 -1.03 0.15 -14.86
N ALA A 127 -0.10 -0.28 -14.00
CA ALA A 127 1.05 0.51 -13.59
C ALA A 127 2.30 -0.35 -13.57
N GLN A 128 3.41 0.19 -14.07
CA GLN A 128 4.72 -0.43 -14.07
C GLN A 128 5.61 0.29 -13.05
N TYR A 129 6.33 -0.47 -12.23
CA TYR A 129 7.34 0.09 -11.33
C TYR A 129 8.42 0.86 -12.11
N VAL A 130 8.85 2.00 -11.57
CA VAL A 130 9.97 2.77 -12.13
C VAL A 130 11.25 2.34 -11.42
N ASP A 131 12.16 1.73 -12.17
CA ASP A 131 13.41 1.20 -11.62
C ASP A 131 14.24 2.28 -10.92
N GLY A 132 14.76 1.95 -9.74
CA GLY A 132 15.57 2.87 -8.93
C GLY A 132 14.78 3.99 -8.24
N SER A 133 13.44 4.00 -8.34
CA SER A 133 12.61 5.06 -7.73
C SER A 133 12.27 4.83 -6.25
N THR A 134 12.75 3.75 -5.64
CA THR A 134 12.44 3.44 -4.24
C THR A 134 13.34 4.25 -3.30
N TYR A 135 12.73 4.99 -2.37
CA TYR A 135 13.43 5.66 -1.29
C TYR A 135 12.88 5.23 0.06
N TYR A 136 13.77 5.11 1.04
CA TYR A 136 13.42 4.79 2.42
C TYR A 136 13.57 6.04 3.29
N ILE A 137 12.50 6.42 3.96
CA ILE A 137 12.46 7.56 4.88
C ILE A 137 12.40 7.03 6.30
N LYS A 138 13.24 7.56 7.20
CA LYS A 138 13.23 7.14 8.59
C LYS A 138 12.00 7.67 9.33
N THR A 139 11.48 6.89 10.26
CA THR A 139 10.31 7.24 11.07
C THR A 139 10.72 7.89 12.41
N ASP A 140 11.72 8.78 12.38
CA ASP A 140 12.27 9.48 13.55
C ASP A 140 11.77 10.93 13.67
N GLY A 141 10.76 11.30 12.88
CA GLY A 141 10.16 12.61 12.87
C GLY A 141 10.96 13.71 12.14
N GLN A 142 12.13 13.38 11.60
CA GLN A 142 12.92 14.34 10.82
C GLN A 142 12.46 14.39 9.35
N ASN A 143 12.71 15.53 8.71
CA ASN A 143 12.47 15.71 7.28
C ASN A 143 13.60 15.07 6.46
N TYR A 144 13.24 14.20 5.52
CA TYR A 144 14.15 13.62 4.54
C TYR A 144 13.77 14.08 3.15
N ARG A 145 14.79 14.43 2.35
CA ARG A 145 14.62 14.92 0.98
C ARG A 145 15.31 14.01 -0.02
N CYS A 146 14.65 13.72 -1.13
CA CYS A 146 15.23 13.00 -2.27
C CYS A 146 14.63 13.51 -3.59
N SER A 147 15.35 13.28 -4.70
CA SER A 147 14.87 13.64 -6.04
C SER A 147 14.93 12.43 -6.95
N ILE A 148 13.89 12.26 -7.77
CA ILE A 148 13.79 11.18 -8.77
C ILE A 148 13.77 11.84 -10.14
N GLY A 149 14.85 11.65 -10.90
CA GLY A 149 15.03 12.20 -12.24
C GLY A 149 14.92 11.16 -13.35
N GLY A 150 15.04 11.60 -14.59
CA GLY A 150 14.95 10.73 -15.76
C GLY A 150 13.53 10.28 -16.07
N LEU A 151 12.53 10.99 -15.55
CA LEU A 151 11.13 10.73 -15.83
C LEU A 151 10.78 11.27 -17.22
N ASP A 152 10.02 10.49 -17.99
CA ASP A 152 9.37 10.96 -19.21
C ASP A 152 8.30 12.01 -18.84
N PRO A 153 8.43 13.27 -19.30
CA PRO A 153 7.48 14.34 -19.03
C PRO A 153 6.06 14.09 -19.55
N ALA A 154 5.91 13.25 -20.59
CA ALA A 154 4.62 12.94 -21.19
C ALA A 154 3.89 11.78 -20.49
N ALA A 155 4.58 11.05 -19.60
CA ALA A 155 3.99 9.93 -18.88
C ALA A 155 3.30 10.38 -17.58
N SER A 156 2.31 9.59 -17.16
CA SER A 156 1.68 9.74 -15.85
C SER A 156 2.29 8.78 -14.83
N TYR A 157 2.46 9.25 -13.61
CA TYR A 157 3.05 8.52 -12.50
C TYR A 157 2.16 8.60 -11.26
N ARG A 158 2.28 7.62 -10.38
CA ARG A 158 1.72 7.67 -9.02
C ARG A 158 2.78 7.23 -8.02
N LEU A 159 2.66 7.68 -6.79
CA LEU A 159 3.50 7.23 -5.69
C LEU A 159 2.78 6.17 -4.87
N THR A 160 3.53 5.20 -4.38
CA THR A 160 3.10 4.32 -3.29
C THR A 160 3.88 4.68 -2.05
N ILE A 161 3.18 4.91 -0.94
CA ILE A 161 3.73 5.03 0.41
C ILE A 161 3.43 3.70 1.09
N SER A 162 4.43 3.04 1.66
CA SER A 162 4.21 1.77 2.34
C SER A 162 5.14 1.53 3.51
N TYR A 163 4.62 0.87 4.53
CA TYR A 163 5.28 0.59 5.78
C TYR A 163 5.21 -0.90 6.05
N ASP A 164 6.38 -1.52 6.14
CA ASP A 164 6.51 -2.97 6.29
C ASP A 164 6.47 -3.34 7.78
N SER A 165 5.28 -3.18 8.36
CA SER A 165 4.97 -3.55 9.75
C SER A 165 3.59 -4.19 9.80
N SER A 166 3.51 -5.37 10.41
CA SER A 166 2.27 -6.11 10.63
C SER A 166 1.56 -5.74 11.93
N ARG A 167 2.13 -4.81 12.71
CA ARG A 167 1.66 -4.48 14.07
C ARG A 167 1.50 -2.99 14.32
N TYR A 168 2.26 -2.19 13.60
CA TYR A 168 2.36 -0.76 13.85
C TYR A 168 1.98 0.01 12.61
N TYR A 169 1.46 1.21 12.81
CA TYR A 169 1.01 2.06 11.74
C TYR A 169 1.99 3.21 11.49
N LEU A 170 2.02 3.67 10.25
CA LEU A 170 2.80 4.83 9.85
C LEU A 170 1.95 6.11 9.97
N TYR A 171 2.58 7.13 10.53
CA TYR A 171 2.09 8.50 10.58
C TYR A 171 3.11 9.41 9.90
N GLY A 172 2.66 10.45 9.21
CA GLY A 172 3.56 11.42 8.60
C GLY A 172 2.94 12.22 7.47
N GLY A 173 3.82 12.80 6.66
CA GLY A 173 3.43 13.58 5.50
C GLY A 173 4.51 13.57 4.43
N LEU A 174 4.09 13.89 3.21
CA LEU A 174 4.92 13.94 2.02
C LEU A 174 4.54 15.16 1.18
N LYS A 175 5.51 15.99 0.84
CA LYS A 175 5.41 17.01 -0.21
C LYS A 175 6.20 16.52 -1.43
N VAL A 176 5.55 16.50 -2.58
CA VAL A 176 6.12 16.09 -3.86
C VAL A 176 6.10 17.28 -4.79
N GLU A 177 7.26 17.86 -5.06
CA GLU A 177 7.43 19.06 -5.86
C GLU A 177 7.75 18.69 -7.32
N GLY A 178 7.38 19.58 -8.25
CA GLY A 178 7.67 19.42 -9.68
C GLY A 178 6.64 18.58 -10.42
N ILE A 179 5.42 18.51 -9.89
CA ILE A 179 4.31 17.77 -10.49
C ILE A 179 3.35 18.70 -11.23
N ALA A 180 2.56 18.12 -12.14
CA ALA A 180 1.35 18.73 -12.67
C ALA A 180 0.25 17.67 -12.82
N GLY A 181 -1.00 18.03 -12.53
CA GLY A 181 -2.13 17.10 -12.57
C GLY A 181 -3.10 17.35 -11.44
#